data_AF-A0AA90NQE7-F1
#
_entry.id   AF-A0AA90NQE7-F1
#
_cell.length_a   1.000
_cell.length_b   1.000
_cell.length_c   1.000
_cell.angle_alpha   90.00
_cell.angle_beta   90.00
_cell.angle_gamma   90.00
#
_symmetry.space_group_name_H-M   'P 1'
#
loop_
_entity.id
_entity.type
_entity.pdbx_description
1 polymer ?
#
loop_
_entity_poly.entity_id
_entity_poly.type
_entity_poly.pdbx_seq_one_letter_code
_entity_poly.pdbx_strand_id
1 'polypeptide(L)' 'MHLRRQGKKYDKRRNGKSTRGQIKNRVSIDDRSEIVDDKSRIGDWEIDTIIGKGHSGALVAIVERVTKYTVSAQQM' A
#
# COMPACT_ATOMS: atom_id res chain seq x y z
N MET A 1 13.50 15.66 -23.26
CA MET A 1 12.50 14.90 -22.49
C MET A 1 11.57 15.87 -21.77
N HIS A 2 10.35 16.11 -22.27
CA HIS A 2 9.38 17.03 -21.67
C HIS A 2 8.28 16.24 -20.97
N LEU A 3 8.52 15.83 -19.72
CA LEU A 3 7.47 15.17 -18.93
C LEU A 3 6.47 16.21 -18.42
N ARG A 4 5.18 15.98 -18.72
CA ARG A 4 4.05 16.87 -18.40
C ARG A 4 3.87 17.15 -16.90
N ARG A 5 4.45 16.31 -16.04
CA ARG A 5 4.61 16.53 -14.60
C ARG A 5 6.06 16.25 -14.26
N GLN A 6 6.81 17.29 -13.90
CA GLN A 6 8.06 17.10 -13.17
C GLN A 6 7.65 16.45 -11.84
N GLY A 7 8.11 15.22 -11.58
CA GLY A 7 7.76 14.48 -10.35
C GLY A 7 7.99 15.33 -9.10
N LYS A 8 7.39 14.93 -7.97
CA LYS A 8 7.58 15.64 -6.69
C LYS A 8 9.07 15.90 -6.46
N LYS A 9 9.41 17.17 -6.21
CA LYS A 9 10.78 17.60 -5.95
C LYS A 9 11.33 16.74 -4.82
N TYR A 10 12.43 16.02 -5.09
CA TYR A 10 13.06 15.18 -4.07
C TYR A 10 13.45 16.06 -2.88
N ASP A 11 12.96 15.71 -1.69
CA ASP A 11 13.33 16.43 -0.47
C ASP A 11 14.83 16.27 -0.24
N LYS A 12 15.55 17.39 -0.23
CA LYS A 12 16.98 17.41 0.01
C LYS A 12 17.24 16.82 1.40
N ARG A 13 18.10 15.79 1.48
CA ARG A 13 18.50 15.05 2.70
C ARG A 13 18.98 15.93 3.88
N ARG A 14 19.21 17.23 3.64
CA ARG A 14 19.70 18.22 4.61
C ARG A 14 18.62 18.72 5.58
N ASN A 15 17.35 18.72 5.15
CA ASN A 15 16.22 18.82 6.06
C ASN A 15 15.84 17.38 6.40
N GLY A 16 15.83 17.00 7.67
CA GLY A 16 15.58 15.62 8.10
C GLY A 16 14.40 14.96 7.38
N LYS A 17 14.43 13.63 7.21
CA LYS A 17 13.38 12.88 6.48
C LYS A 17 11.99 13.30 6.99
N SER A 18 11.16 13.83 6.11
CA SER A 18 9.76 14.14 6.43
C SER A 18 9.05 12.85 6.84
N THR A 19 8.58 12.79 8.08
CA THR A 19 7.84 11.66 8.65
C THR A 19 6.32 11.77 8.42
N ARG A 20 5.86 12.89 7.84
CA ARG A 20 4.44 13.13 7.59
C ARG A 20 3.88 12.07 6.63
N GLY A 21 2.85 11.35 7.08
CA GLY A 21 2.17 10.31 6.31
C GLY A 21 2.82 8.92 6.39
N GLN A 22 3.85 8.73 7.22
CA GLN A 22 4.38 7.40 7.50
C GLN A 22 3.59 6.73 8.63
N ILE A 23 3.20 5.47 8.42
CA ILE A 23 2.62 4.63 9.47
C ILE A 23 3.70 4.36 10.52
N LYS A 24 3.44 4.73 11.78
CA LYS A 24 4.36 4.45 12.89
C LYS A 24 4.50 2.94 13.05
N ASN A 25 5.73 2.48 13.30
CA ASN A 25 6.06 1.06 13.49
C ASN A 25 5.65 0.16 12.31
N ARG A 26 5.60 0.69 11.09
CA ARG A 26 5.45 -0.16 9.91
C ARG A 26 6.66 -1.08 9.80
N VAL A 27 6.41 -2.35 9.57
CA VAL A 27 7.43 -3.33 9.19
C VAL A 27 7.60 -3.26 7.67
N SER A 28 8.83 -3.27 7.15
CA SER A 28 9.01 -3.36 5.69
C SER A 28 8.42 -4.68 5.20
N ILE A 29 7.96 -4.72 3.95
CA ILE A 29 7.52 -5.99 3.37
C ILE A 29 8.67 -7.00 3.30
N ASP A 30 9.90 -6.50 3.15
CA ASP A 30 11.13 -7.30 3.16
C ASP A 30 11.45 -7.89 4.54
N ASP A 31 10.93 -7.30 5.61
CA ASP A 31 11.20 -7.69 6.99
C ASP A 31 10.07 -8.55 7.60
N ARG A 32 9.04 -8.89 6.82
CA ARG A 32 7.94 -9.73 7.33
C ARG A 32 8.43 -11.16 7.56
N SER A 33 7.84 -11.83 8.55
CA SER A 33 8.16 -13.25 8.80
C SER A 33 7.75 -14.12 7.61
N GLU A 34 8.60 -15.10 7.27
CA GLU A 34 8.42 -16.05 6.17
C GLU A 34 7.05 -16.75 6.18
N ILE A 35 6.47 -16.95 7.37
CA ILE A 35 5.14 -17.55 7.57
C ILE A 35 4.02 -16.85 6.77
N VAL A 36 4.17 -15.55 6.50
CA VAL A 36 3.20 -14.75 5.72
C VAL A 36 3.23 -15.12 4.23
N ASP A 37 4.41 -15.52 3.73
CA ASP A 37 4.60 -15.98 2.34
C ASP A 37 4.30 -17.46 2.17
N ASP A 38 4.56 -18.26 3.21
CA ASP A 38 4.15 -19.66 3.28
C ASP A 38 2.64 -19.85 3.29
N LYS A 39 1.87 -18.80 3.65
CA LYS A 39 0.39 -18.81 3.72
C LYS A 39 -0.12 -19.96 4.60
N SER A 40 0.56 -20.21 5.72
CA SER A 40 0.28 -21.35 6.61
C SER A 40 -0.58 -20.99 7.83
N ARG A 41 -0.87 -19.71 8.08
CA ARG A 41 -1.73 -19.24 9.19
C ARG A 41 -2.84 -18.31 8.71
N ILE A 42 -4.02 -18.42 9.32
CA ILE A 42 -5.12 -17.49 9.07
C ILE A 42 -4.87 -16.18 9.80
N GLY A 43 -5.20 -15.05 9.16
CA GLY A 43 -5.21 -13.72 9.77
C GLY A 43 -4.19 -12.74 9.19
N ASP A 44 -3.44 -13.15 8.18
CA ASP A 44 -2.63 -12.23 7.39
C ASP A 44 -3.49 -11.63 6.27
N TRP A 45 -3.83 -10.35 6.42
CA TRP A 45 -4.69 -9.60 5.49
C TRP A 45 -3.88 -8.70 4.57
N GLU A 46 -4.23 -8.71 3.30
CA GLU A 46 -3.71 -7.81 2.26
C GLU A 46 -4.80 -6.80 1.89
N ILE A 47 -4.40 -5.52 1.75
CA ILE A 47 -5.33 -4.43 1.46
C ILE A 47 -4.80 -3.61 0.29
N ASP A 48 -5.57 -3.62 -0.79
CA ASP A 48 -5.26 -2.86 -2.00
C ASP A 48 -6.29 -1.76 -2.22
N THR A 49 -5.85 -0.67 -2.85
CA THR A 49 -6.74 0.41 -3.32
C THR A 49 -6.56 0.60 -4.82
N ILE A 50 -7.62 0.32 -5.57
CA ILE A 50 -7.67 0.48 -7.02
C ILE A 50 -8.36 1.81 -7.31
N ILE A 51 -7.69 2.68 -8.06
CA ILE A 51 -8.22 3.98 -8.47
C ILE A 51 -8.72 3.89 -9.92
N GLY A 52 -9.98 4.27 -10.14
CA GLY A 52 -10.59 4.30 -11.47
C GLY A 52 -9.88 5.26 -12.43
N LYS A 53 -9.98 4.97 -13.73
CA LYS A 53 -9.39 5.81 -14.78
C LYS A 53 -9.93 7.25 -14.64
N GLY A 54 -9.01 8.22 -14.64
CA GLY A 54 -9.40 9.63 -14.47
C GLY A 54 -9.86 9.98 -13.05
N HIS A 55 -9.49 9.18 -12.04
CA HIS A 55 -9.89 9.38 -10.64
C HIS A 55 -11.42 9.30 -10.43
N SER A 56 -12.13 8.56 -11.28
CA SER A 56 -13.60 8.46 -11.26
C SER A 56 -14.15 7.49 -10.20
N GLY A 57 -13.51 7.43 -9.03
CA GLY A 57 -13.85 6.54 -7.92
C GLY A 57 -12.69 5.64 -7.49
N ALA A 58 -12.85 5.01 -6.33
CA ALA A 58 -11.89 4.07 -5.77
C ALA A 58 -12.59 2.77 -5.31
N LEU A 59 -11.86 1.66 -5.36
CA LEU A 59 -12.27 0.37 -4.83
C LEU A 59 -11.20 -0.09 -3.84
N VAL A 60 -11.62 -0.43 -2.63
CA VAL A 60 -10.76 -1.10 -1.65
C VAL A 60 -11.03 -2.59 -1.72
N ALA A 61 -9.97 -3.39 -1.83
CA ALA A 61 -10.03 -4.84 -1.76
C ALA A 61 -9.24 -5.31 -0.53
N ILE A 62 -9.87 -6.14 0.30
CA ILE A 62 -9.29 -6.72 1.51
C ILE A 62 -9.33 -8.24 1.36
N VAL A 63 -8.17 -8.89 1.41
CA VAL A 63 -8.03 -10.32 1.11
C VAL A 63 -7.28 -11.02 2.23
N GLU A 64 -7.85 -12.10 2.76
CA GLU A 64 -7.15 -13.01 3.67
C GLU A 64 -6.26 -13.97 2.86
N ARG A 65 -4.96 -14.03 3.17
CA ARG A 65 -3.96 -14.64 2.28
C ARG A 65 -4.04 -16.16 2.16
N VAL A 66 -4.64 -16.86 3.12
CA VAL A 66 -4.73 -18.34 3.14
C VAL A 66 -6.04 -18.81 2.50
N THR A 67 -7.16 -18.41 3.08
CA THR A 67 -8.53 -18.76 2.69
C THR A 67 -8.97 -18.08 1.39
N LYS A 68 -8.30 -17.00 0.98
CA LYS A 68 -8.70 -16.13 -0.14
C LYS A 68 -10.05 -15.46 0.07
N TYR A 69 -10.54 -15.45 1.31
CA TYR A 69 -11.73 -14.70 1.66
C TYR A 69 -11.51 -13.22 1.34
N THR A 70 -12.41 -12.68 0.52
CA THR A 70 -12.24 -11.35 -0.07
C THR A 70 -13.45 -10.49 0.26
N VAL A 71 -13.19 -9.28 0.75
CA VAL A 71 -14.18 -8.24 0.97
C VAL A 71 -13.77 -7.03 0.13
N SER A 72 -14.69 -6.51 -0.68
CA SER A 72 -14.43 -5.32 -1.49
C SER A 72 -15.50 -4.27 -1.25
N ALA A 73 -15.09 -3.01 -1.13
CA ALA A 73 -15.98 -1.87 -0.93
C ALA A 73 -15.60 -0.73 -1.86
N GLN A 74 -16.60 -0.13 -2.51
CA GLN A 74 -16.40 1.10 -3.26
C GLN A 74 -16.15 2.24 -2.27
N GLN A 75 -15.02 2.92 -2.43
CA GLN A 75 -14.67 4.08 -1.62
C GLN A 75 -15.14 5.33 -2.36
N MET A 76 -16.04 6.09 -1.68
CA MET A 76 -16.59 7.36 -2.16
C MET A 76 -15.52 8.45 -2.26
#